data_AF-A0A0E9LXQ0-F1
#
_entry.id   AF-A0A0E9LXQ0-F1
#
_cell.length_a   1.000
_cell.length_b   1.000
_cell.length_c   1.000
_cell.angle_alpha   90.00
_cell.angle_beta   90.00
_cell.angle_gamma   90.00
#
_symmetry.space_group_name_H-M   'P 1'
#
loop_
_entity.id
_entity.type
_entity.pdbx_description
1 polymer ?
#
loop_
_entity_poly.entity_id
_entity_poly.type
_entity_poly.pdbx_seq_one_letter_code
_entity_poly.pdbx_strand_id
1 'polypeptide(L)'
;MKKHWLILLLLTTLMSCKQPLEDLTIFVDPMIGTDAHGHTFPGATTPFGMVQLSPDTGIEGWDWCSGYHYSDSSIMGFSHTHLSGTGGADLGDILVMPFLGDHKWEPGTKENPDLGYRSRFSHQREFAQAGYYSVMLDDYNIAAELTATPRTGIHRYRYAQSEPSSLIIDLKHGISNQPREASFASMATTRWLAFVARRAGQLINTSISWPASQRLSLLTPLWWMVKSLTMRTLLKVKK
;
A
#
# COMPACT_ATOMS: atom_id res chain seq x y z
N MET A 1 -35.37 29.23 -49.69
CA MET A 1 -34.79 30.06 -48.62
C MET A 1 -34.96 29.47 -47.21
N LYS A 2 -36.14 28.98 -46.79
CA LYS A 2 -36.37 28.47 -45.41
C LYS A 2 -35.63 27.17 -45.01
N LYS A 3 -35.32 26.27 -45.95
CA LYS A 3 -34.63 24.98 -45.67
C LYS A 3 -33.15 25.12 -45.26
N HIS A 4 -32.45 26.16 -45.72
CA HIS A 4 -31.04 26.36 -45.40
C HIS A 4 -30.85 26.91 -43.98
N TRP A 5 -31.83 27.68 -43.48
CA TRP A 5 -31.85 28.15 -42.10
C TRP A 5 -32.02 27.00 -41.10
N LEU A 6 -32.86 26.00 -41.42
CA LEU A 6 -33.02 24.79 -40.61
C LEU A 6 -31.74 23.95 -40.56
N ILE A 7 -31.02 23.82 -41.67
CA ILE A 7 -29.74 23.09 -41.73
C ILE A 7 -28.65 23.84 -40.96
N LEU A 8 -28.61 25.18 -41.06
CA LEU A 8 -27.67 26.01 -40.31
C LEU A 8 -27.92 25.92 -38.80
N LEU A 9 -29.19 25.96 -38.37
CA LEU A 9 -29.57 25.79 -36.96
C LEU A 9 -29.22 24.40 -36.41
N LEU A 10 -29.39 23.36 -37.24
CA LEU A 10 -29.03 21.99 -36.90
C LEU A 10 -27.50 21.76 -36.87
N LEU A 11 -26.73 22.47 -37.70
CA LEU A 11 -25.27 22.44 -37.65
C LEU A 11 -24.72 23.17 -36.42
N THR A 12 -25.36 24.27 -36.00
CA THR A 12 -24.93 25.02 -34.81
C THR A 12 -25.21 24.28 -33.51
N THR A 13 -26.25 23.43 -33.44
CA THR A 13 -26.53 22.61 -32.24
C THR A 13 -25.59 21.41 -32.13
N LEU A 14 -25.10 20.86 -33.26
CA LEU A 14 -24.09 19.79 -33.27
C LEU A 14 -22.68 20.29 -32.87
N MET A 15 -22.42 21.60 -32.98
CA MET A 15 -21.19 22.26 -32.52
C MET A 15 -21.29 22.76 -31.07
N SER A 16 -22.36 22.41 -30.33
CA SER A 16 -22.49 22.71 -28.90
C SER A 16 -21.48 21.90 -28.09
N CYS A 17 -20.27 22.47 -28.06
CA CYS A 17 -19.10 22.24 -27.21
C CYS A 17 -19.19 21.08 -26.21
N LYS A 18 -18.44 20.00 -26.49
CA LYS A 18 -17.85 19.19 -25.43
C LYS A 18 -16.75 20.03 -24.78
N GLN A 19 -17.03 20.70 -23.67
CA GLN A 19 -15.94 21.20 -22.85
C GLN A 19 -15.12 20.00 -22.35
N PRO A 20 -13.79 19.98 -22.53
CA PRO A 20 -12.97 18.94 -21.93
C PRO A 20 -13.22 18.98 -20.42
N LEU A 21 -13.52 17.81 -19.85
CA LEU A 21 -13.71 17.69 -18.41
C LEU A 21 -12.39 18.11 -17.75
N GLU A 22 -12.41 19.19 -16.98
CA GLU A 22 -11.22 19.64 -16.25
C GLU A 22 -10.92 18.64 -15.14
N ASP A 23 -9.67 18.17 -15.10
CA ASP A 23 -9.23 17.26 -14.04
C ASP A 23 -8.95 18.06 -12.77
N LEU A 24 -9.92 18.07 -11.85
CA LEU A 24 -9.81 18.78 -10.59
C LEU A 24 -8.88 18.08 -9.59
N THR A 25 -8.48 16.82 -9.84
CA THR A 25 -7.63 16.07 -8.91
C THR A 25 -6.22 16.66 -8.81
N ILE A 26 -5.80 17.43 -9.83
CA ILE A 26 -4.50 18.12 -9.87
C ILE A 26 -4.33 19.18 -8.77
N PHE A 27 -5.44 19.65 -8.19
CA PHE A 27 -5.42 20.66 -7.12
C PHE A 27 -5.29 20.05 -5.72
N VAL A 28 -5.38 18.72 -5.60
CA VAL A 28 -5.29 18.02 -4.31
C VAL A 28 -3.83 17.68 -4.04
N ASP A 29 -3.30 18.20 -2.93
CA ASP A 29 -2.00 17.81 -2.38
C ASP A 29 -2.20 17.02 -1.08
N PRO A 30 -2.06 15.68 -1.10
CA PRO A 30 -2.20 14.84 0.09
C PRO A 30 -1.12 15.06 1.16
N MET A 31 -0.02 15.75 0.85
CA MET A 31 1.05 16.02 1.81
C MET A 31 0.65 17.13 2.79
N ILE A 32 -0.32 17.98 2.44
CA ILE A 32 -0.79 19.05 3.34
C ILE A 32 -1.41 18.43 4.60
N GLY A 33 -0.87 18.82 5.76
CA GLY A 33 -1.30 18.34 7.07
C GLY A 33 -0.57 17.08 7.57
N THR A 34 0.39 16.56 6.79
CA THR A 34 1.23 15.42 7.20
C THR A 34 2.44 15.83 8.04
N ASP A 35 2.74 17.13 8.10
CA ASP A 35 3.75 17.73 8.98
C ASP A 35 3.09 18.48 10.15
N ALA A 36 3.89 18.80 11.16
CA ALA A 36 3.45 19.43 12.40
C ALA A 36 2.26 18.69 13.03
N HIS A 37 1.13 19.36 13.25
CA HIS A 37 0.03 18.84 14.08
C HIS A 37 -1.27 18.61 13.28
N GLY A 38 -1.16 18.39 11.97
CA GLY A 38 -2.31 18.13 11.11
C GLY A 38 -2.83 16.70 11.22
N HIS A 39 -1.91 15.74 11.40
CA HIS A 39 -2.18 14.30 11.54
C HIS A 39 -3.00 13.73 10.37
N THR A 40 -2.73 14.18 9.14
CA THR A 40 -3.27 13.53 7.93
C THR A 40 -2.30 12.44 7.45
N PHE A 41 -2.72 11.66 6.45
CA PHE A 41 -1.88 10.65 5.83
C PHE A 41 -1.79 10.91 4.31
N PRO A 42 -0.64 10.65 3.67
CA PRO A 42 -0.45 10.90 2.23
C PRO A 42 -0.93 9.74 1.34
N GLY A 43 -1.33 8.62 1.95
CA GLY A 43 -1.71 7.38 1.28
C GLY A 43 -2.93 7.48 0.34
N ALA A 44 -3.06 6.44 -0.49
CA ALA A 44 -4.14 6.32 -1.44
C ALA A 44 -5.47 5.93 -0.77
N THR A 45 -6.51 6.70 -1.05
CA THR A 45 -7.90 6.35 -0.70
C THR A 45 -8.89 6.91 -1.73
N THR A 46 -10.08 6.32 -1.80
CA THR A 46 -11.21 6.90 -2.53
C THR A 46 -12.05 7.77 -1.58
N PRO A 47 -12.86 8.72 -2.07
CA PRO A 47 -13.81 9.42 -1.22
C PRO A 47 -14.65 8.45 -0.38
N PHE A 48 -14.60 8.59 0.95
CA PHE A 48 -15.28 7.73 1.92
C PHE A 48 -14.90 6.24 1.84
N GLY A 49 -13.70 5.93 1.33
CA GLY A 49 -13.17 4.57 1.26
C GLY A 49 -12.91 3.98 2.64
N MET A 50 -13.17 2.69 2.79
CA MET A 50 -12.83 1.90 3.98
C MET A 50 -11.33 1.65 4.08
N VAL A 51 -10.64 1.57 2.94
CA VAL A 51 -9.19 1.41 2.87
C VAL A 51 -8.54 2.78 2.73
N GLN A 52 -7.58 3.05 3.61
CA GLN A 52 -6.67 4.18 3.53
C GLN A 52 -5.27 3.57 3.44
N LEU A 53 -4.79 3.30 2.23
CA LEU A 53 -3.52 2.59 2.03
C LEU A 53 -2.36 3.58 2.05
N SER A 54 -1.64 3.65 3.17
CA SER A 54 -0.66 4.71 3.45
C SER A 54 0.66 4.17 4.02
N PRO A 55 1.79 4.88 3.84
CA PRO A 55 3.02 4.63 4.60
C PRO A 55 2.88 4.88 6.10
N ASP A 56 3.56 4.04 6.88
CA ASP A 56 3.73 4.22 8.33
C ASP A 56 5.19 4.57 8.65
N THR A 57 5.45 5.78 9.16
CA THR A 57 6.78 6.23 9.60
C THR A 57 6.95 6.15 11.12
N GLY A 58 5.87 6.12 11.90
CA GLY A 58 5.90 5.99 13.35
C GLY A 58 4.56 5.57 13.94
N ILE A 59 4.59 4.97 15.12
CA ILE A 59 3.38 4.46 15.80
C ILE A 59 3.25 4.92 17.25
N GLU A 60 4.22 5.67 17.76
CA GLU A 60 4.25 6.11 19.15
C GLU A 60 4.25 7.63 19.21
N GLY A 61 3.47 8.19 20.13
CA GLY A 61 3.37 9.63 20.34
C GLY A 61 2.18 10.28 19.63
N TRP A 62 1.98 11.55 19.96
CA TRP A 62 0.80 12.31 19.52
C TRP A 62 0.87 12.71 18.04
N ASP A 63 2.06 13.02 17.53
CA ASP A 63 2.23 13.50 16.16
C ASP A 63 2.00 12.41 15.10
N TRP A 64 2.05 11.13 15.50
CA TRP A 64 1.87 9.96 14.62
C TRP A 64 0.45 9.37 14.68
N CYS A 65 -0.57 10.16 15.00
CA CYS A 65 -1.96 9.64 15.05
C CYS A 65 -2.45 9.00 13.74
N SER A 66 -1.89 9.42 12.61
CA SER A 66 -2.19 8.90 11.26
C SER A 66 -1.13 7.93 10.73
N GLY A 67 -0.17 7.50 11.55
CA GLY A 67 0.91 6.57 11.16
C GLY A 67 2.07 7.24 10.41
N TYR A 68 1.85 8.39 9.79
CA TYR A 68 2.86 9.13 9.01
C TYR A 68 3.13 10.52 9.60
N HIS A 69 4.40 10.91 9.62
CA HIS A 69 4.81 12.28 9.90
C HIS A 69 5.91 12.72 8.93
N TYR A 70 5.73 13.88 8.27
CA TYR A 70 6.61 14.35 7.20
C TYR A 70 8.06 14.62 7.65
N SER A 71 8.31 14.87 8.93
CA SER A 71 9.69 15.05 9.41
C SER A 71 10.53 13.76 9.44
N ASP A 72 9.91 12.58 9.27
CA ASP A 72 10.61 11.30 9.32
C ASP A 72 11.27 10.93 8.00
N SER A 73 12.41 10.23 8.10
CA SER A 73 13.17 9.75 6.94
C SER A 73 13.24 8.22 6.83
N SER A 74 12.36 7.49 7.53
CA SER A 74 12.25 6.03 7.42
C SER A 74 10.81 5.54 7.53
N ILE A 75 10.49 4.50 6.76
CA ILE A 75 9.16 3.86 6.67
C ILE A 75 9.23 2.44 7.22
N MET A 76 8.25 2.05 8.05
CA MET A 76 8.04 0.69 8.53
C MET A 76 7.43 -0.19 7.45
N GLY A 77 6.47 0.34 6.71
CA GLY A 77 5.74 -0.34 5.65
C GLY A 77 4.49 0.42 5.29
N PHE A 78 3.51 -0.28 4.74
CA PHE A 78 2.26 0.29 4.27
C PHE A 78 1.06 -0.47 4.85
N SER A 79 0.32 0.14 5.77
CA SER A 79 -0.90 -0.44 6.35
C SER A 79 -2.16 0.03 5.64
N HIS A 80 -3.29 -0.64 5.90
CA HIS A 80 -4.51 -0.51 5.08
C HIS A 80 -5.59 0.37 5.71
N THR A 81 -5.43 0.77 6.98
CA THR A 81 -6.45 1.49 7.74
C THR A 81 -5.82 2.63 8.52
N HIS A 82 -6.36 3.84 8.36
CA HIS A 82 -5.81 5.06 8.99
C HIS A 82 -6.92 6.03 9.37
N LEU A 83 -6.69 6.77 10.45
CA LEU A 83 -7.50 7.91 10.85
C LEU A 83 -6.85 9.21 10.33
N SER A 84 -7.65 10.16 9.89
CA SER A 84 -7.18 11.46 9.38
C SER A 84 -7.60 12.59 10.30
N GLY A 85 -6.63 13.37 10.78
CA GLY A 85 -6.85 14.59 11.56
C GLY A 85 -7.27 14.34 13.01
N THR A 86 -6.98 13.16 13.56
CA THR A 86 -7.37 12.82 14.93
C THR A 86 -6.33 13.26 15.96
N GLY A 87 -6.78 13.58 17.17
CA GLY A 87 -5.89 13.82 18.32
C GLY A 87 -5.54 12.57 19.13
N GLY A 88 -5.91 11.40 18.62
CA GLY A 88 -5.64 10.09 19.20
C GLY A 88 -5.40 9.06 18.10
N ALA A 89 -4.54 8.10 18.40
CA ALA A 89 -4.01 7.11 17.48
C ALA A 89 -4.74 5.76 17.63
N ASP A 90 -5.08 5.15 16.50
CA ASP A 90 -5.62 3.78 16.39
C ASP A 90 -5.42 3.30 14.93
N LEU A 91 -5.88 2.09 14.59
CA LEU A 91 -5.73 1.44 13.29
C LEU A 91 -4.26 1.12 12.96
N GLY A 92 -3.84 1.25 11.71
CA GLY A 92 -2.57 0.73 11.22
C GLY A 92 -2.64 -0.78 10.96
N ASP A 93 -3.79 -1.29 10.52
CA ASP A 93 -3.97 -2.73 10.38
C ASP A 93 -3.34 -3.26 9.08
N ILE A 94 -2.78 -4.47 9.16
CA ILE A 94 -2.24 -5.23 8.03
C ILE A 94 -1.12 -4.42 7.36
N LEU A 95 0.04 -4.32 8.02
CA LEU A 95 1.20 -3.67 7.43
C LEU A 95 1.89 -4.60 6.44
N VAL A 96 2.16 -4.07 5.26
CA VAL A 96 2.87 -4.76 4.18
C VAL A 96 4.18 -4.04 3.90
N MET A 97 5.29 -4.77 3.91
CA MET A 97 6.61 -4.21 3.60
C MET A 97 7.35 -5.10 2.60
N PRO A 98 7.66 -4.61 1.38
CA PRO A 98 8.56 -5.32 0.47
C PRO A 98 10.00 -5.21 0.98
N PHE A 99 10.80 -6.26 0.83
CA PHE A 99 12.21 -6.21 1.22
C PHE A 99 13.08 -7.11 0.35
N LEU A 100 14.38 -6.83 0.39
CA LEU A 100 15.45 -7.65 -0.19
C LEU A 100 16.48 -8.00 0.88
N GLY A 101 17.11 -9.17 0.72
CA GLY A 101 18.17 -9.64 1.61
C GLY A 101 17.69 -10.48 2.79
N ASP A 102 18.47 -10.43 3.88
CA ASP A 102 18.22 -11.25 5.06
C ASP A 102 16.94 -10.86 5.79
N HIS A 103 16.23 -11.88 6.27
CA HIS A 103 14.92 -11.70 6.91
C HIS A 103 15.08 -11.05 8.29
N LYS A 104 14.47 -9.87 8.44
CA LYS A 104 14.30 -9.18 9.73
C LYS A 104 12.82 -9.18 10.08
N TRP A 105 12.50 -9.50 11.33
CA TRP A 105 11.12 -9.74 11.78
C TRP A 105 10.51 -8.57 12.54
N GLU A 106 11.35 -7.60 12.90
CA GLU A 106 10.96 -6.40 13.65
C GLU A 106 11.35 -5.18 12.80
N PRO A 107 10.61 -4.05 12.93
CA PRO A 107 10.85 -2.86 12.11
C PRO A 107 12.18 -2.16 12.41
N GLY A 108 12.71 -2.30 13.63
CA GLY A 108 13.83 -1.47 14.11
C GLY A 108 13.35 -0.06 14.51
N THR A 109 14.28 0.78 14.97
CA THR A 109 13.97 2.17 15.37
C THR A 109 14.26 3.14 14.24
N LYS A 110 13.80 4.39 14.37
CA LYS A 110 14.08 5.46 13.39
C LYS A 110 15.57 5.81 13.35
N GLU A 111 16.24 5.75 14.49
CA GLU A 111 17.66 6.07 14.67
C GLU A 111 18.56 4.94 14.16
N ASN A 112 18.07 3.70 14.18
CA ASN A 112 18.81 2.52 13.75
C ASN A 112 17.92 1.56 12.92
N PRO A 113 17.53 1.97 11.70
CA PRO A 113 16.66 1.17 10.83
C PRO A 113 17.37 -0.12 10.38
N ASP A 114 18.71 -0.15 10.37
CA ASP A 114 19.49 -1.33 9.99
C ASP A 114 19.32 -2.52 10.94
N LEU A 115 18.77 -2.33 12.15
CA LEU A 115 18.39 -3.44 13.04
C LEU A 115 17.12 -4.19 12.60
N GLY A 116 16.30 -3.58 11.75
CA GLY A 116 15.00 -4.09 11.37
C GLY A 116 14.67 -3.94 9.89
N TYR A 117 13.40 -4.19 9.55
CA TYR A 117 12.90 -4.14 8.17
C TYR A 117 12.53 -2.74 7.68
N ARG A 118 12.65 -1.69 8.52
CA ARG A 118 12.46 -0.30 8.07
C ARG A 118 13.39 0.01 6.90
N SER A 119 12.88 0.82 5.98
CA SER A 119 13.70 1.42 4.92
C SER A 119 13.75 2.93 5.09
N ARG A 120 14.93 3.50 4.90
CA ARG A 120 15.11 4.93 4.65
C ARG A 120 14.40 5.34 3.36
N PHE A 121 13.97 6.59 3.29
CA PHE A 121 13.40 7.23 2.09
C PHE A 121 13.71 8.74 2.09
N SER A 122 13.38 9.42 0.99
CA SER A 122 13.45 10.88 0.87
C SER A 122 12.21 11.43 0.19
N HIS A 123 11.69 12.56 0.67
CA HIS A 123 10.56 13.27 0.05
C HIS A 123 10.83 13.69 -1.40
N GLN A 124 12.10 13.79 -1.82
CA GLN A 124 12.46 14.06 -3.23
C GLN A 124 12.11 12.88 -4.16
N ARG A 125 11.93 11.68 -3.60
CA ARG A 125 11.55 10.45 -4.30
C ARG A 125 10.28 9.84 -3.67
N GLU A 126 9.45 10.71 -3.13
CA GLU A 126 8.10 10.44 -2.66
C GLU A 126 7.14 11.29 -3.49
N PHE A 127 5.98 10.73 -3.81
CA PHE A 127 4.97 11.42 -4.58
C PHE A 127 3.59 10.95 -4.16
N ALA A 128 2.69 11.91 -3.92
CA ALA A 128 1.30 11.67 -3.55
C ALA A 128 0.37 12.53 -4.40
N GLN A 129 -0.75 11.96 -4.80
CA GLN A 129 -1.87 12.66 -5.46
C GLN A 129 -3.18 11.97 -5.08
N ALA A 130 -4.33 12.53 -5.45
CA ALA A 130 -5.62 11.92 -5.14
C ALA A 130 -5.69 10.45 -5.60
N GLY A 131 -5.83 9.51 -4.65
CA GLY A 131 -5.97 8.08 -4.91
C GLY A 131 -4.67 7.33 -5.27
N TYR A 132 -3.50 7.96 -5.17
CA TYR A 132 -2.21 7.34 -5.48
C TYR A 132 -1.07 7.86 -4.60
N TYR A 133 -0.24 6.93 -4.14
CA TYR A 133 0.99 7.23 -3.42
C TYR A 133 2.14 6.40 -3.98
N SER A 134 3.35 6.97 -4.02
CA SER A 134 4.55 6.23 -4.39
C SER A 134 5.78 6.73 -3.66
N VAL A 135 6.71 5.84 -3.37
CA VAL A 135 7.97 6.16 -2.71
C VAL A 135 9.07 5.19 -3.13
N MET A 136 10.31 5.68 -3.18
CA MET A 136 11.49 4.81 -3.26
C MET A 136 11.95 4.41 -1.86
N LEU A 137 12.02 3.10 -1.62
CA LEU A 137 12.60 2.51 -0.42
C LEU A 137 14.10 2.32 -0.65
N ASP A 138 14.91 3.16 -0.03
CA ASP A 138 16.33 3.34 -0.36
C ASP A 138 17.19 2.15 0.01
N ASP A 139 16.96 1.60 1.20
CA ASP A 139 17.77 0.51 1.72
C ASP A 139 17.60 -0.77 0.88
N TYR A 140 16.46 -0.90 0.19
CA TYR A 140 16.15 -2.04 -0.67
C TYR A 140 16.17 -1.72 -2.17
N ASN A 141 16.26 -0.45 -2.55
CA ASN A 141 16.12 0.02 -3.93
C ASN A 141 14.83 -0.52 -4.60
N ILE A 142 13.71 -0.40 -3.89
CA ILE A 142 12.38 -0.85 -4.34
C ILE A 142 11.48 0.38 -4.50
N ALA A 143 10.93 0.57 -5.71
CA ALA A 143 9.86 1.54 -5.90
C ALA A 143 8.53 0.91 -5.48
N ALA A 144 7.89 1.51 -4.48
CA ALA A 144 6.56 1.15 -4.01
C ALA A 144 5.53 2.11 -4.60
N GLU A 145 4.42 1.56 -5.10
CA GLU A 145 3.30 2.32 -5.65
C GLU A 145 1.99 1.75 -5.11
N LEU A 146 1.12 2.62 -4.62
CA LEU A 146 -0.09 2.27 -3.89
C LEU A 146 -1.28 2.95 -4.55
N THR A 147 -2.38 2.23 -4.69
CA THR A 147 -3.68 2.79 -5.01
C THR A 147 -4.77 2.02 -4.27
N ALA A 148 -5.97 2.58 -4.18
CA ALA A 148 -7.07 1.97 -3.43
C ALA A 148 -8.41 2.10 -4.17
N THR A 149 -9.24 1.09 -3.96
CA THR A 149 -10.69 1.14 -4.20
C THR A 149 -11.41 1.31 -2.85
N PRO A 150 -12.74 1.45 -2.80
CA PRO A 150 -13.44 1.64 -1.54
C PRO A 150 -13.19 0.56 -0.47
N ARG A 151 -12.76 -0.66 -0.82
CA ARG A 151 -12.51 -1.76 0.13
C ARG A 151 -11.29 -2.62 -0.21
N THR A 152 -10.39 -2.15 -1.07
CA THR A 152 -9.23 -2.95 -1.49
C THR A 152 -8.04 -2.04 -1.74
N GLY A 153 -6.91 -2.34 -1.11
CA GLY A 153 -5.61 -1.75 -1.40
C GLY A 153 -4.90 -2.53 -2.49
N ILE A 154 -4.21 -1.83 -3.39
CA ILE A 154 -3.44 -2.41 -4.50
C ILE A 154 -2.02 -1.89 -4.38
N HIS A 155 -1.07 -2.82 -4.36
CA HIS A 155 0.36 -2.54 -4.24
C HIS A 155 1.07 -2.97 -5.53
N ARG A 156 1.99 -2.14 -6.02
CA ARG A 156 2.94 -2.49 -7.08
C ARG A 156 4.35 -2.19 -6.59
N TYR A 157 5.20 -3.22 -6.61
CA TYR A 157 6.59 -3.12 -6.20
C TYR A 157 7.50 -3.41 -7.40
N ARG A 158 8.42 -2.48 -7.68
CA ARG A 158 9.44 -2.66 -8.72
C ARG A 158 10.81 -2.83 -8.06
N TYR A 159 11.35 -4.03 -8.21
CA TYR A 159 12.67 -4.41 -7.72
C TYR A 159 13.72 -4.09 -8.79
N ALA A 160 14.82 -3.43 -8.42
CA ALA A 160 15.88 -3.06 -9.36
C ALA A 160 16.74 -4.25 -9.81
N GLN A 161 16.79 -5.34 -9.04
CA GLN A 161 17.60 -6.52 -9.31
C GLN A 161 16.76 -7.80 -9.30
N SER A 162 17.25 -8.84 -9.98
CA SER A 162 16.67 -10.18 -9.99
C SER A 162 17.05 -10.99 -8.74
N GLU A 163 16.93 -10.37 -7.57
CA GLU A 163 17.16 -11.01 -6.28
C GLU A 163 15.85 -11.65 -5.78
N PRO A 164 15.91 -12.61 -4.84
CA PRO A 164 14.73 -13.16 -4.20
C PRO A 164 13.90 -12.06 -3.53
N SER A 165 12.79 -11.68 -4.16
CA SER A 165 11.85 -10.70 -3.63
C SER A 165 11.01 -11.32 -2.52
N SER A 166 10.89 -10.63 -1.40
CA SER A 166 10.10 -11.09 -0.25
C SER A 166 9.19 -9.97 0.25
N LEU A 167 8.10 -10.38 0.91
CA LEU A 167 7.10 -9.48 1.45
C LEU A 167 6.81 -9.87 2.91
N ILE A 168 6.91 -8.90 3.80
CA ILE A 168 6.49 -9.00 5.19
C ILE A 168 5.03 -8.58 5.26
N ILE A 169 4.21 -9.40 5.92
CA ILE A 169 2.87 -9.03 6.34
C ILE A 169 2.88 -9.04 7.87
N ASP A 170 2.95 -7.84 8.45
CA ASP A 170 2.94 -7.66 9.89
C ASP A 170 1.51 -7.41 10.36
N LEU A 171 0.93 -8.44 10.97
CA LEU A 171 -0.42 -8.38 11.54
C LEU A 171 -0.42 -7.91 13.01
N LYS A 172 0.76 -7.71 13.61
CA LYS A 172 0.93 -7.14 14.96
C LYS A 172 1.08 -5.62 14.90
N HIS A 173 1.40 -5.06 13.74
CA HIS A 173 1.46 -3.61 13.55
C HIS A 173 0.14 -2.93 13.95
N GLY A 174 0.26 -1.74 14.53
CA GLY A 174 -0.85 -0.87 14.89
C GLY A 174 -0.34 0.47 15.40
N ILE A 175 -1.04 1.56 15.09
CA ILE A 175 -0.65 2.93 15.43
C ILE A 175 -1.14 3.24 16.84
N SER A 176 -0.22 3.30 17.81
CA SER A 176 -0.50 3.35 19.26
C SER A 176 -1.49 2.28 19.74
N ASN A 177 -1.68 1.24 18.96
CA ASN A 177 -2.59 0.13 19.21
C ASN A 177 -1.79 -1.17 19.16
N GLN A 178 -2.14 -2.10 20.04
CA GLN A 178 -1.54 -3.43 20.08
C GLN A 178 -2.62 -4.48 19.78
N PRO A 179 -2.58 -5.07 18.57
CA PRO A 179 -3.42 -6.21 18.23
C PRO A 179 -3.26 -7.32 19.26
N ARG A 180 -4.37 -7.80 19.79
CA ARG A 180 -4.37 -8.87 20.81
C ARG A 180 -4.28 -10.26 20.19
N GLU A 181 -4.88 -10.44 19.01
CA GLU A 181 -4.65 -11.61 18.17
C GLU A 181 -4.63 -11.18 16.72
N ALA A 182 -3.86 -11.91 15.95
CA ALA A 182 -3.93 -11.92 14.51
C ALA A 182 -3.76 -13.36 14.04
N SER A 183 -4.57 -13.76 13.07
CA SER A 183 -4.44 -15.07 12.45
C SER A 183 -4.61 -14.95 10.96
N PHE A 184 -3.94 -15.85 10.24
CA PHE A 184 -4.10 -16.00 8.81
C PHE A 184 -4.70 -17.38 8.54
N ALA A 185 -5.84 -17.43 7.86
CA ALA A 185 -6.43 -18.66 7.39
C ALA A 185 -6.24 -18.77 5.88
N SER A 186 -5.46 -19.76 5.42
CA SER A 186 -5.41 -20.09 4.01
C SER A 186 -6.71 -20.80 3.62
N MET A 187 -7.62 -20.10 2.94
CA MET A 187 -8.77 -20.75 2.32
C MET A 187 -8.34 -21.34 0.98
N ALA A 188 -8.01 -22.64 1.01
CA ALA A 188 -7.64 -23.37 -0.19
C ALA A 188 -8.87 -23.67 -1.04
N THR A 189 -9.20 -22.81 -2.01
CA THR A 189 -9.50 -23.17 -3.41
C THR A 189 -9.76 -21.88 -4.19
N THR A 190 -8.79 -21.47 -5.01
CA THR A 190 -8.98 -20.51 -6.10
C THR A 190 -9.69 -19.20 -5.72
N ARG A 191 -8.91 -18.28 -5.15
CA ARG A 191 -9.18 -16.84 -4.92
C ARG A 191 -9.89 -16.45 -3.62
N TRP A 192 -9.35 -15.36 -3.08
CA TRP A 192 -9.69 -14.56 -1.90
C TRP A 192 -8.96 -14.93 -0.60
N LEU A 193 -8.13 -13.99 -0.15
CA LEU A 193 -7.65 -13.89 1.22
C LEU A 193 -8.66 -13.04 1.99
N ALA A 194 -9.28 -13.63 3.01
CA ALA A 194 -10.08 -12.89 3.99
C ALA A 194 -9.26 -12.81 5.29
N PHE A 195 -9.08 -11.59 5.80
CA PHE A 195 -8.46 -11.35 7.10
C PHE A 195 -9.55 -11.26 8.15
N VAL A 196 -9.41 -12.02 9.24
CA VAL A 196 -10.28 -11.93 10.40
C VAL A 196 -9.40 -11.62 11.60
N ALA A 197 -9.43 -10.37 12.07
CA ALA A 197 -8.94 -10.01 13.38
C ALA A 197 -10.05 -10.31 14.40
N ARG A 198 -9.78 -11.20 15.36
CA ARG A 198 -10.61 -11.42 16.56
C ARG A 198 -9.74 -11.27 17.80
N ARG A 199 -10.38 -11.24 18.97
CA ARG A 199 -9.77 -10.90 20.27
C ARG A 199 -9.81 -12.15 21.15
N ALA A 200 -8.64 -12.55 21.68
CA ALA A 200 -8.32 -13.57 22.71
C ALA A 200 -7.50 -14.85 22.34
N GLY A 201 -6.15 -14.78 22.43
CA GLY A 201 -5.27 -15.94 22.72
C GLY A 201 -4.35 -16.52 21.61
N GLN A 202 -3.03 -16.28 21.79
CA GLN A 202 -1.82 -16.89 21.17
C GLN A 202 -1.37 -16.43 19.75
N LEU A 203 -0.04 -16.21 19.62
CA LEU A 203 0.66 -15.42 18.57
C LEU A 203 1.27 -16.27 17.44
N ILE A 204 1.17 -15.82 16.17
CA ILE A 204 1.89 -16.35 14.99
C ILE A 204 2.17 -15.22 13.95
N ASN A 205 3.41 -15.05 13.49
CA ASN A 205 3.79 -14.21 12.31
C ASN A 205 4.16 -15.11 11.11
N THR A 206 3.86 -14.68 9.87
CA THR A 206 4.16 -15.42 8.62
C THR A 206 4.77 -14.52 7.54
N SER A 207 5.65 -15.09 6.70
CA SER A 207 6.21 -14.44 5.49
C SER A 207 5.96 -15.30 4.25
N ILE A 208 5.89 -14.67 3.08
CA ILE A 208 5.71 -15.34 1.78
C ILE A 208 6.90 -15.00 0.88
N SER A 209 7.61 -16.03 0.40
CA SER A 209 8.76 -15.92 -0.51
C SER A 209 8.49 -16.61 -1.85
N TRP A 210 9.03 -16.08 -2.95
CA TRP A 210 8.90 -16.67 -4.29
C TRP A 210 10.27 -16.97 -4.93
N PRO A 211 10.43 -18.07 -5.69
CA PRO A 211 11.67 -18.36 -6.41
C PRO A 211 11.83 -17.51 -7.69
N ALA A 212 13.07 -17.09 -7.97
CA ALA A 212 13.46 -16.07 -8.97
C ALA A 212 13.46 -16.52 -10.45
N SER A 213 12.71 -17.54 -10.86
CA SER A 213 12.76 -17.99 -12.27
C SER A 213 11.46 -18.58 -12.77
N GLN A 214 10.80 -17.93 -13.75
CA GLN A 214 10.40 -18.53 -15.04
C GLN A 214 10.19 -17.43 -16.10
N ARG A 215 11.07 -17.37 -17.11
CA ARG A 215 10.85 -16.66 -18.38
C ARG A 215 9.86 -17.45 -19.23
N LEU A 216 8.90 -16.77 -19.85
CA LEU A 216 8.08 -17.32 -20.94
C LEU A 216 8.98 -17.72 -22.12
N SER A 217 9.01 -19.00 -22.47
CA SER A 217 9.29 -19.43 -23.85
C SER A 217 7.96 -19.71 -24.53
N LEU A 218 7.64 -18.88 -25.52
CA LEU A 218 6.59 -19.15 -26.50
C LEU A 218 6.86 -20.47 -27.22
N LEU A 219 5.79 -21.20 -27.55
CA LEU A 219 5.70 -22.48 -28.29
C LEU A 219 5.54 -23.75 -27.45
N THR A 220 4.33 -23.98 -26.91
CA THR A 220 3.63 -25.29 -26.94
C THR A 220 2.15 -25.10 -26.60
N PRO A 221 1.23 -25.88 -27.20
CA PRO A 221 -0.20 -25.60 -27.14
C PRO A 221 -0.82 -25.92 -25.78
N LEU A 222 -1.87 -25.13 -25.51
CA LEU A 222 -2.84 -25.20 -24.43
C LEU A 222 -3.19 -26.66 -24.03
N TRP A 223 -3.27 -26.91 -22.72
CA TRP A 223 -3.62 -28.14 -22.00
C TRP A 223 -2.41 -28.86 -21.39
N TRP A 224 -2.41 -28.95 -20.05
CA TRP A 224 -1.40 -29.52 -19.14
C TRP A 224 -0.25 -28.62 -18.70
N MET A 225 -0.47 -27.80 -17.65
CA MET A 225 0.47 -27.73 -16.51
C MET A 225 -0.17 -27.07 -15.27
N VAL A 226 -0.96 -27.84 -14.51
CA VAL A 226 -1.17 -27.54 -13.08
C VAL A 226 -0.05 -28.24 -12.33
N LYS A 227 1.03 -27.51 -12.01
CA LYS A 227 2.05 -28.00 -11.08
C LYS A 227 1.92 -27.24 -9.77
N SER A 228 1.74 -28.02 -8.71
CA SER A 228 1.58 -27.62 -7.32
C SER A 228 2.64 -26.61 -6.89
N LEU A 229 2.18 -25.50 -6.31
CA LEU A 229 3.01 -24.51 -5.65
C LEU A 229 3.26 -24.96 -4.20
N THR A 230 4.49 -25.33 -3.85
CA THR A 230 4.83 -25.71 -2.47
C THR A 230 5.16 -24.45 -1.67
N MET A 231 4.24 -24.02 -0.79
CA MET A 231 4.54 -23.01 0.22
C MET A 231 5.49 -23.61 1.27
N ARG A 232 6.65 -22.98 1.52
CA ARG A 232 7.47 -23.26 2.70
C ARG A 232 7.25 -22.16 3.73
N THR A 233 6.53 -22.49 4.80
CA THR A 233 6.37 -21.63 5.97
C THR A 233 7.54 -21.88 6.93
N LEU A 234 8.33 -20.85 7.23
CA LEU A 234 9.31 -20.89 8.32
C LEU A 234 8.71 -20.20 9.54
N LEU A 235 8.27 -20.98 10.53
CA LEU A 235 7.76 -20.50 11.81
C LEU A 235 8.92 -20.41 12.80
N LYS A 236 9.15 -19.22 13.39
CA LYS A 236 10.08 -19.05 14.51
C LYS A 236 9.31 -18.57 15.72
N VAL A 237 9.08 -19.48 16.67
CA VAL A 237 8.52 -19.17 17.98
C VAL A 237 9.65 -18.60 18.85
N LYS A 238 9.56 -17.33 19.26
CA LYS A 238 10.34 -16.82 20.40
C LYS A 238 9.56 -17.13 21.67
N LYS A 239 10.23 -17.75 22.64
CA LYS A 239 9.75 -17.87 24.03
C LYS A 239 9.66 -16.50 24.68
#